data_AF-A0A2X2XNE6-F1
#
_entry.id   AF-A0A2X2XNE6-F1
#
_cell.length_a   1.000
_cell.length_b   1.000
_cell.length_c   1.000
_cell.angle_alpha   90.00
_cell.angle_beta   90.00
_cell.angle_gamma   90.00
#
_symmetry.space_group_name_H-M   'P 1'
#
loop_
_entity.id
_entity.type
_entity.pdbx_description
1 polymer ?
#
loop_
_entity_poly.entity_id
_entity_poly.type
_entity_poly.pdbx_seq_one_letter_code
_entity_poly.pdbx_strand_id
1 'polypeptide(L)' 'MAKILVLYYSMYGHIETMAHAVAEGANKVDGAEVIIKRVPETMQPEIFAKAGR' A
#
# COMPACT_ATOMS: atom_id res chain seq x y z
N MET A 1 9.20 -1.70 -21.28
CA MET A 1 8.09 -1.22 -20.44
C MET A 1 8.21 -1.88 -19.08
N ALA A 2 8.33 -1.09 -18.01
CA ALA A 2 8.51 -1.62 -16.65
C ALA A 2 7.14 -1.73 -15.98
N LYS A 3 6.82 -2.90 -15.40
CA LYS A 3 5.59 -3.12 -14.65
C LYS A 3 5.90 -3.17 -13.17
N ILE A 4 5.29 -2.28 -12.39
CA ILE A 4 5.61 -2.06 -10.98
C ILE A 4 4.34 -2.30 -10.17
N LEU A 5 4.43 -3.20 -9.19
CA LEU A 5 3.40 -3.41 -8.19
C LEU A 5 3.85 -2.82 -6.86
N VAL A 6 3.18 -1.76 -6.41
CA VAL A 6 3.30 -1.24 -5.05
C VAL A 6 2.31 -2.01 -4.17
N LEU A 7 2.78 -3.12 -3.62
CA LEU A 7 2.03 -3.92 -2.66
C LEU A 7 2.34 -3.44 -1.25
N TYR A 8 1.31 -3.13 -0.46
CA TYR A 8 1.51 -2.64 0.90
C TYR A 8 0.45 -3.17 1.88
N TYR A 9 0.81 -3.22 3.16
CA TYR A 9 -0.12 -3.34 4.28
C TYR A 9 0.00 -2.09 5.15
N SER A 10 -1.12 -1.64 5.70
CA SER A 10 -1.14 -0.49 6.60
C SER A 10 -2.25 -0.68 7.62
N MET A 11 -1.88 -0.68 8.90
CA MET A 11 -2.82 -0.74 10.01
C MET A 11 -3.43 0.64 10.30
N TYR A 12 -2.58 1.66 10.42
CA TYR A 12 -2.97 3.02 10.82
C TYR A 12 -2.97 4.05 9.67
N GLY A 13 -2.75 3.63 8.43
CA GLY A 13 -2.77 4.51 7.25
C GLY A 13 -1.43 5.13 6.87
N HIS A 14 -0.42 5.21 7.76
CA HIS A 14 0.88 5.82 7.42
C HIS A 14 1.55 5.19 6.19
N ILE A 15 1.53 3.86 6.11
CA ILE A 15 2.13 3.14 4.98
C ILE A 15 1.30 3.28 3.70
N GLU A 16 -0.03 3.47 3.82
CA GLU A 16 -0.89 3.75 2.66
C GLU A 16 -0.52 5.10 2.04
N THR A 17 -0.38 6.15 2.85
CA THR A 17 0.10 7.46 2.39
C THR A 17 1.46 7.35 1.70
N MET A 18 2.41 6.62 2.30
CA MET A 18 3.72 6.40 1.71
C MET A 18 3.65 5.62 0.38
N ALA A 19 2.82 4.57 0.32
CA ALA A 19 2.64 3.76 -0.89
C ALA A 19 2.09 4.59 -2.05
N HIS A 20 1.15 5.52 -1.78
CA HIS A 20 0.67 6.47 -2.78
C HIS A 20 1.78 7.41 -3.28
N ALA A 21 2.62 7.95 -2.38
CA ALA A 21 3.74 8.80 -2.78
C ALA A 21 4.78 8.03 -3.64
N VAL A 22 5.06 6.77 -3.30
CA VAL A 22 5.93 5.89 -4.10
C VAL A 22 5.33 5.64 -5.49
N ALA A 23 4.04 5.32 -5.56
CA ALA A 23 3.36 5.08 -6.84
C ALA A 23 3.33 6.34 -7.71
N GLU A 24 3.10 7.52 -7.11
CA GLU A 24 3.17 8.81 -7.82
C GLU A 24 4.57 9.06 -8.39
N GLY A 25 5.63 8.82 -7.59
CA GLY A 25 7.01 8.96 -8.06
C GLY A 25 7.34 8.01 -9.20
N ALA A 26 6.96 6.73 -9.09
CA ALA A 26 7.20 5.73 -10.12
C ALA A 26 6.44 6.01 -11.42
N ASN A 27 5.22 6.55 -11.34
CA ASN A 27 4.42 6.93 -12.50
C ASN A 27 5.00 8.11 -13.30
N LYS A 28 5.97 8.86 -12.76
CA LYS A 28 6.65 9.95 -13.48
C LYS A 28 7.70 9.45 -14.48
N VAL A 29 8.02 8.15 -14.47
CA VAL A 29 9.01 7.56 -15.39
C VAL A 29 8.31 7.11 -16.68
N ASP A 30 8.78 7.61 -17.82
CA ASP A 30 8.22 7.26 -19.13
C ASP A 30 8.24 5.74 -19.37
N GLY A 31 7.09 5.19 -19.73
CA GLY A 31 6.92 3.76 -20.01
C GLY A 31 6.87 2.86 -18.77
N ALA A 32 6.68 3.42 -17.57
CA ALA A 32 6.33 2.68 -16.36
C ALA A 32 4.80 2.48 -16.27
N GLU A 33 4.38 1.26 -15.93
CA GLU A 33 3.01 0.92 -15.57
C GLU A 33 2.98 0.56 -14.08
N VAL A 34 2.31 1.37 -13.26
CA VAL A 34 2.31 1.22 -11.81
C VAL A 34 0.92 0.84 -11.31
N ILE A 35 0.84 -0.22 -10.51
CA ILE A 35 -0.39 -0.68 -9.85
C ILE A 35 -0.16 -0.65 -8.35
N ILE A 36 -1.15 -0.17 -7.60
CA ILE A 36 -1.13 -0.21 -6.13
C ILE A 36 -2.13 -1.25 -5.63
N LYS A 37 -1.72 -2.06 -4.64
CA LYS A 37 -2.59 -3.05 -3.98
C LYS A 37 -2.36 -3.05 -2.47
N ARG A 38 -3.46 -3.05 -1.72
CA ARG A 38 -3.46 -3.23 -0.28
C ARG A 38 -3.63 -4.70 0.06
N VAL A 39 -2.76 -5.21 0.92
CA VAL A 39 -2.92 -6.53 1.56
C VAL A 39 -3.99 -6.40 2.65
N PRO A 40 -5.00 -7.28 2.67
CA PRO A 40 -5.99 -7.30 3.74
C PRO A 40 -5.37 -7.51 5.11
N GLU A 41 -6.05 -7.04 6.16
CA GLU A 41 -5.72 -7.41 7.53
C GLU A 41 -5.87 -8.93 7.72
N THR A 42 -4.88 -9.56 8.36
CA THR A 42 -4.84 -10.99 8.64
C THR A 42 -5.01 -11.33 10.12
N MET A 43 -4.94 -10.31 10.99
CA MET A 43 -5.20 -10.44 12.41
C MET A 43 -6.67 -10.78 12.66
N GLN A 44 -6.92 -11.60 13.69
CA GLN A 44 -8.29 -11.89 14.10
C GLN A 44 -9.01 -10.60 14.52
N PRO A 45 -10.29 -10.41 14.18
CA PRO A 45 -11.03 -9.18 14.46
C PRO A 45 -10.98 -8.74 15.93
N GLU A 46 -11.00 -9.70 16.85
CA GLU A 46 -10.97 -9.47 18.30
C GLU A 46 -9.64 -8.90 18.79
N ILE A 47 -8.54 -9.28 18.15
CA ILE A 47 -7.20 -8.78 18.47
C ILE A 47 -7.01 -7.42 17.79
N PHE A 48 -7.50 -7.27 16.55
CA PHE A 48 -7.44 -6.02 15.80
C PHE A 48 -8.16 -4.88 16.52
N ALA A 49 -9.35 -5.14 17.06
CA ALA A 49 -10.12 -4.17 17.85
C ALA A 49 -9.36 -3.67 19.10
N LYS A 50 -8.43 -4.46 19.64
CA LYS A 50 -7.62 -4.09 20.81
C LYS A 50 -6.34 -3.34 20.45
N ALA A 51 -5.86 -3.49 19.22
CA ALA A 51 -4.58 -2.93 18.78
C ALA A 51 -4.69 -1.46 18.31
N GLY A 52 -5.87 -0.85 18.41
CA GLY A 52 -6.11 0.56 18.11
C GLY A 52 -6.85 0.78 16.80
N ARG A 53 -8.18 0.63 16.82
CA ARG A 53 -9.13 1.74 16.93
C ARG A 53 -10.43 1.19 17.48
#